data_AF-A0A9E3W896-F1
#
_entry.id   AF-A0A9E3W896-F1
#
_cell.length_a   1.000
_cell.length_b   1.000
_cell.length_c   1.000
_cell.angle_alpha   90.00
_cell.angle_beta   90.00
_cell.angle_gamma   90.00
#
_symmetry.space_group_name_H-M   'P 1'
#
loop_
_entity.id
_entity.type
_entity.pdbx_description
1 polymer ?
#
loop_
_entity_poly.entity_id
_entity_poly.type
_entity_poly.pdbx_seq_one_letter_code
_entity_poly.pdbx_strand_id
1 'polypeptide(L)'
;YFNIRQALISVGSGGTLGKGYSVGTQNKGRFLRVRHTDFIFSVIAEEFGFVGSMATLGMICLVLMRILAGARRSVDPFGSLICYGVAAFIFFQTVTSIGMNLALVPVTGLTLPFISSGGTSLLSTMAGVGLAQSVIARRRRI
;
A
#
# COMPACT_ATOMS: atom_id res chain seq x y z
N TYR A 1 4.10 7.02 -20.03
CA TYR A 1 2.93 7.92 -20.14
C TYR A 1 1.62 7.22 -20.49
N PHE A 2 1.58 6.28 -21.44
CA PHE A 2 0.36 5.52 -21.78
C PHE A 2 -0.26 4.78 -20.58
N ASN A 3 0.56 4.05 -19.81
CA ASN A 3 0.09 3.31 -18.63
C ASN A 3 -0.53 4.19 -17.53
N ILE A 4 -0.02 5.43 -17.35
CA ILE A 4 -0.50 6.36 -16.32
C ILE A 4 -1.90 6.87 -16.67
N ARG A 5 -2.10 7.27 -17.94
CA ARG A 5 -3.41 7.70 -18.43
C ARG A 5 -4.45 6.58 -18.32
N GLN A 6 -4.05 5.35 -18.63
CA GLN A 6 -4.96 4.21 -18.55
C GLN A 6 -5.28 3.80 -17.11
N ALA A 7 -4.31 3.89 -16.19
CA ALA A 7 -4.57 3.72 -14.75
C ALA A 7 -5.58 4.76 -14.24
N LEU A 8 -5.43 6.02 -14.62
CA LEU A 8 -6.35 7.10 -14.25
C LEU A 8 -7.79 6.84 -14.78
N ILE A 9 -7.91 6.37 -16.02
CA ILE A 9 -9.20 5.99 -16.61
C ILE A 9 -9.82 4.79 -15.89
N SER A 10 -9.02 3.78 -15.53
CA SER A 10 -9.48 2.63 -14.73
C SER A 10 -10.03 3.06 -13.38
N VAL A 11 -9.28 3.90 -12.64
CA VAL A 11 -9.72 4.47 -11.35
C VAL A 11 -11.01 5.25 -11.51
N GLY A 12 -11.10 6.11 -12.53
CA GLY A 12 -12.31 6.88 -12.81
C GLY A 12 -13.52 6.02 -13.21
N SER A 13 -13.29 4.86 -13.82
CA SER A 13 -14.38 3.99 -14.28
C SER A 13 -14.99 3.12 -13.19
N GLY A 14 -14.33 2.95 -12.04
CA GLY A 14 -14.78 2.09 -10.95
C GLY A 14 -16.04 2.58 -10.22
N GLY A 15 -16.38 3.86 -10.32
CA GLY A 15 -17.53 4.42 -9.60
C GLY A 15 -17.46 4.21 -8.08
N THR A 16 -18.59 4.24 -7.38
CA THR A 16 -18.64 4.11 -5.91
C THR A 16 -18.51 2.66 -5.43
N LEU A 17 -19.19 1.71 -6.11
CA LEU A 17 -19.29 0.30 -5.70
C LEU A 17 -18.42 -0.66 -6.53
N GLY A 18 -17.72 -0.17 -7.56
CA GLY A 18 -16.89 -1.00 -8.43
C GLY A 18 -17.67 -1.65 -9.57
N LYS A 19 -16.93 -2.21 -10.53
CA LYS A 19 -17.50 -2.98 -11.64
C LYS A 19 -17.71 -4.47 -11.34
N GLY A 20 -17.23 -4.95 -10.19
CA GLY A 20 -17.29 -6.35 -9.80
C GLY A 20 -15.97 -7.11 -10.02
N TYR A 21 -15.69 -8.05 -9.12
CA TYR A 21 -14.46 -8.84 -9.08
C TYR A 21 -14.21 -9.59 -10.41
N SER A 22 -13.05 -9.37 -11.03
CA SER A 22 -12.67 -9.96 -12.32
C SER A 22 -13.54 -9.58 -13.53
N VAL A 23 -14.41 -8.57 -13.42
CA VAL A 23 -15.24 -8.03 -14.52
C VAL A 23 -14.62 -6.77 -15.16
N GLY A 24 -13.52 -6.26 -14.59
CA GLY A 24 -12.80 -5.09 -15.09
C GLY A 24 -12.49 -5.17 -16.59
N THR A 25 -13.08 -4.26 -17.36
CA THR A 25 -12.97 -4.22 -18.82
C THR A 25 -11.57 -3.84 -19.25
N GLN A 26 -10.88 -3.00 -18.46
CA GLN A 26 -9.48 -2.67 -18.68
C GLN A 26 -8.55 -3.80 -18.19
N ASN A 27 -8.96 -4.59 -17.18
CA ASN A 27 -8.24 -5.78 -16.68
C ASN A 27 -8.12 -6.91 -17.70
N LYS A 28 -9.17 -7.22 -18.48
CA LYS A 28 -9.13 -8.30 -19.48
C LYS A 28 -8.35 -7.96 -20.76
N GLY A 29 -8.24 -6.68 -21.12
CA GLY A 29 -7.66 -6.27 -22.41
C GLY A 29 -6.13 -6.31 -22.57
N ARG A 30 -5.33 -6.79 -21.59
CA ARG A 30 -3.85 -6.82 -21.64
C ARG A 30 -3.14 -5.47 -21.94
N PHE A 31 -3.82 -4.33 -21.81
CA PHE A 31 -3.29 -3.00 -22.16
C PHE A 31 -2.24 -2.40 -21.20
N LEU A 32 -1.99 -2.95 -20.00
CA LEU A 32 -0.84 -2.57 -19.16
C LEU A 32 0.03 -3.80 -18.92
N ARG A 33 1.32 -3.68 -19.26
CA ARG A 33 2.31 -4.76 -19.21
C ARG A 33 2.83 -5.07 -17.79
N VAL A 34 2.59 -4.18 -16.82
CA VAL A 34 3.13 -4.21 -15.44
C VAL A 34 2.01 -3.90 -14.42
N ARG A 35 0.94 -4.70 -14.43
CA ARG A 35 -0.30 -4.43 -13.65
C ARG A 35 -0.24 -4.86 -12.19
N HIS A 36 0.40 -5.99 -11.92
CA HIS A 36 0.30 -6.66 -10.63
C HIS A 36 1.26 -6.10 -9.56
N THR A 37 2.26 -5.32 -9.97
CA THR A 37 3.22 -4.71 -9.03
C THR A 37 2.95 -3.23 -8.80
N ASP A 38 2.93 -2.43 -9.85
CA ASP A 38 3.04 -0.96 -9.72
C ASP A 38 1.66 -0.27 -9.78
N PHE A 39 0.68 -0.91 -10.41
CA PHE A 39 -0.68 -0.39 -10.65
C PHE A 39 -1.77 -1.22 -9.97
N ILE A 40 -1.44 -2.01 -8.94
CA ILE A 40 -2.44 -2.85 -8.27
C ILE A 40 -3.55 -2.04 -7.60
N PHE A 41 -3.26 -0.79 -7.20
CA PHE A 41 -4.27 0.12 -6.66
C PHE A 41 -5.31 0.52 -7.72
N SER A 42 -4.93 0.71 -8.99
CA SER A 42 -5.90 1.02 -10.05
C SER A 42 -6.82 -0.17 -10.35
N VAL A 43 -6.32 -1.40 -10.21
CA VAL A 43 -7.11 -2.63 -10.33
C VAL A 43 -8.16 -2.69 -9.22
N ILE A 44 -7.75 -2.44 -7.97
CA ILE A 44 -8.65 -2.42 -6.82
C ILE A 44 -9.71 -1.32 -6.99
N ALA A 45 -9.30 -0.13 -7.44
CA ALA A 45 -10.21 0.98 -7.70
C ALA A 45 -11.23 0.68 -8.80
N GLU A 46 -10.84 -0.03 -9.86
CA GLU A 46 -11.76 -0.41 -10.94
C GLU A 46 -12.76 -1.50 -10.49
N GLU A 47 -12.28 -2.51 -9.74
CA GLU A 47 -13.09 -3.67 -9.38
C GLU A 47 -13.98 -3.43 -8.17
N PHE A 48 -13.47 -2.77 -7.13
CA PHE A 48 -14.16 -2.51 -5.87
C PHE A 48 -14.59 -1.05 -5.69
N GLY A 49 -14.27 -0.18 -6.67
CA GLY A 49 -14.67 1.21 -6.66
C GLY A 49 -14.02 2.03 -5.54
N PHE A 50 -14.62 3.19 -5.28
CA PHE A 50 -14.21 4.09 -4.21
C PHE A 50 -14.22 3.41 -2.83
N VAL A 51 -15.23 2.58 -2.54
CA VAL A 51 -15.34 1.90 -1.25
C VAL A 51 -14.18 0.94 -1.02
N GLY A 52 -13.78 0.15 -2.02
CA GLY A 52 -12.63 -0.74 -1.91
C GLY A 52 -11.30 -0.01 -1.79
N SER A 53 -11.11 1.07 -2.56
CA SER A 53 -9.95 1.95 -2.43
C SER A 53 -9.85 2.57 -1.02
N MET A 54 -10.97 2.99 -0.44
CA MET A 54 -10.97 3.58 0.89
C MET A 54 -10.79 2.54 1.99
N ALA A 55 -11.33 1.33 1.81
CA ALA A 55 -11.10 0.21 2.73
C ALA A 55 -9.63 -0.23 2.75
N THR A 56 -8.98 -0.32 1.59
CA THR A 56 -7.55 -0.67 1.49
C THR A 56 -6.65 0.40 2.10
N LEU A 57 -6.93 1.67 1.83
CA LEU A 57 -6.29 2.79 2.52
C LEU A 57 -6.49 2.75 4.04
N GLY A 58 -7.72 2.46 4.49
CA GLY A 58 -8.06 2.31 5.90
C GLY A 58 -7.26 1.20 6.57
N MET A 59 -7.11 0.03 5.93
CA MET A 59 -6.29 -1.08 6.42
C MET A 59 -4.82 -0.68 6.58
N ILE A 60 -4.22 -0.04 5.57
CA ILE A 60 -2.83 0.42 5.66
C ILE A 60 -2.67 1.47 6.76
N CYS A 61 -3.63 2.40 6.87
CA CYS A 61 -3.65 3.41 7.92
C CYS A 61 -3.73 2.77 9.32
N LEU A 62 -4.57 1.74 9.51
CA LEU A 62 -4.65 0.98 10.76
C LEU A 62 -3.31 0.33 11.13
N VAL A 63 -2.60 -0.25 10.16
CA VAL A 63 -1.26 -0.81 10.39
C VAL A 63 -0.28 0.28 10.83
N LEU A 64 -0.24 1.41 10.14
CA LEU A 64 0.62 2.55 10.49
C LEU A 64 0.30 3.07 11.90
N MET A 65 -0.98 3.25 12.23
CA MET A 65 -1.42 3.69 13.55
C MET A 65 -0.98 2.71 14.65
N ARG A 66 -1.05 1.40 14.40
CA ARG A 66 -0.57 0.38 15.36
C ARG A 66 0.93 0.46 15.59
N ILE A 67 1.73 0.64 14.53
CA ILE A 67 3.20 0.77 14.64
C ILE A 67 3.56 2.07 15.38
N LEU A 68 2.94 3.19 15.03
CA LEU A 68 3.13 4.50 15.68
C LEU A 68 2.71 4.49 17.15
N ALA A 69 1.60 3.83 17.49
CA ALA A 69 1.17 3.65 18.87
C ALA A 69 2.15 2.76 19.66
N GLY A 70 2.77 1.77 19.00
CA GLY A 70 3.86 0.97 19.57
C GLY A 70 5.11 1.81 19.87
N ALA A 71 5.51 2.65 18.92
CA ALA A 71 6.64 3.58 19.05
C ALA A 71 6.43 4.55 20.22
N ARG A 72 5.26 5.20 20.32
CA ARG A 72 4.98 6.15 21.42
C ARG A 72 4.98 5.51 22.80
N ARG A 73 4.77 4.20 22.89
CA ARG A 73 4.69 3.46 24.16
C ARG A 73 6.00 2.75 24.49
N SER A 74 6.98 2.70 23.58
CA SER A 74 8.25 2.01 23.85
C SER A 74 9.06 2.76 24.88
N VAL A 75 9.61 2.01 25.84
CA VAL A 75 10.46 2.54 26.92
C VAL A 75 11.87 2.85 26.42
N ASP A 76 12.32 2.12 25.40
CA ASP A 76 13.64 2.27 24.79
C ASP A 76 13.59 3.27 23.60
N PRO A 77 14.37 4.38 23.64
CA PRO A 77 14.47 5.33 22.54
C PRO A 77 14.90 4.69 21.22
N PHE A 78 15.78 3.69 21.26
CA PHE A 78 16.24 2.99 20.06
C PHE A 78 15.13 2.16 19.42
N GLY A 79 14.38 1.42 20.25
CA GLY A 79 13.18 0.69 19.81
C GLY A 79 12.12 1.61 19.21
N SER A 80 11.91 2.80 19.80
CA SER A 80 11.01 3.81 19.26
C SER A 80 11.44 4.25 17.85
N LEU A 81 12.74 4.49 17.65
CA LEU A 81 13.29 4.98 16.39
C LEU A 81 13.13 3.95 15.27
N ILE A 82 13.33 2.65 15.56
CA ILE A 82 13.06 1.55 14.62
C ILE A 82 11.59 1.57 14.19
N CYS A 83 10.66 1.68 15.14
CA CYS A 83 9.23 1.70 14.84
C CYS A 83 8.85 2.91 13.97
N TYR A 84 9.39 4.09 14.25
CA TYR A 84 9.19 5.28 13.42
C TYR A 84 9.77 5.10 12.02
N GLY A 85 10.97 4.52 11.89
CA GLY A 85 11.59 4.24 10.59
C GLY A 85 10.76 3.28 9.74
N VAL A 86 10.28 2.19 10.34
CA VAL A 86 9.39 1.23 9.65
C VAL A 86 8.07 1.88 9.25
N ALA A 87 7.46 2.68 10.13
CA ALA A 87 6.24 3.42 9.81
C ALA A 87 6.44 4.41 8.66
N ALA A 88 7.55 5.18 8.68
CA ALA A 88 7.90 6.12 7.62
C ALA A 88 8.14 5.42 6.28
N PHE A 89 8.85 4.29 6.29
CA PHE A 89 9.09 3.48 5.09
C PHE A 89 7.78 3.00 4.46
N ILE A 90 6.88 2.41 5.25
CA ILE A 90 5.57 1.94 4.77
C ILE A 90 4.74 3.13 4.25
N PHE A 91 4.70 4.24 5.00
CA PHE A 91 3.96 5.43 4.62
C PHE A 91 4.42 6.01 3.29
N PHE A 92 5.74 6.17 3.10
CA PHE A 92 6.31 6.72 1.87
C PHE A 92 6.00 5.82 0.66
N GLN A 93 6.08 4.51 0.84
CA GLN A 93 5.76 3.53 -0.19
C GLN A 93 4.28 3.58 -0.58
N THR A 94 3.38 3.68 0.41
CA THR A 94 1.93 3.83 0.17
C THR A 94 1.60 5.14 -0.55
N VAL A 95 2.07 6.28 -0.06
CA VAL A 95 1.77 7.59 -0.65
C VAL A 95 2.28 7.67 -2.08
N THR A 96 3.51 7.20 -2.33
CA THR A 96 4.10 7.24 -3.67
C THR A 96 3.37 6.31 -4.63
N SER A 97 3.04 5.09 -4.19
CA SER A 97 2.31 4.13 -5.02
C SER A 97 0.91 4.64 -5.40
N ILE A 98 0.19 5.28 -4.47
CA ILE A 98 -1.12 5.88 -4.75
C ILE A 98 -0.98 7.13 -5.63
N GLY A 99 -0.02 8.00 -5.34
CA GLY A 99 0.27 9.20 -6.14
C GLY A 99 0.59 8.86 -7.60
N MET A 100 1.32 7.78 -7.83
CA MET A 100 1.59 7.25 -9.17
C MET A 100 0.30 6.76 -9.86
N ASN A 101 -0.60 6.07 -9.15
CA ASN A 101 -1.88 5.61 -9.71
C ASN A 101 -2.85 6.76 -10.03
N LEU A 102 -2.77 7.87 -9.28
CA LEU A 102 -3.54 9.09 -9.50
C LEU A 102 -2.86 10.07 -10.47
N ALA A 103 -1.73 9.71 -11.07
CA ALA A 103 -0.93 10.58 -11.94
C ALA A 103 -0.42 11.88 -11.26
N LEU A 104 -0.36 11.92 -9.92
CA LEU A 104 0.14 13.04 -9.12
C LEU A 104 1.66 13.04 -8.99
N VAL A 105 2.29 11.86 -9.05
CA VAL A 105 3.73 11.65 -8.86
C VAL A 105 4.27 10.88 -10.07
N PRO A 106 5.51 11.15 -10.54
CA PRO A 106 6.12 10.37 -11.61
C PRO A 106 6.23 8.88 -11.24
N VAL A 107 6.24 8.02 -12.26
CA VAL A 107 6.29 6.55 -12.09
C VAL A 107 7.64 6.17 -11.48
N THR A 108 7.62 5.80 -10.20
CA THR A 108 8.81 5.41 -9.44
C THR A 108 9.01 3.89 -9.35
N GLY A 109 8.06 3.09 -9.87
CA GLY A 109 8.13 1.62 -9.81
C GLY A 109 8.02 1.06 -8.39
N LEU A 110 7.48 1.85 -7.45
CA LEU A 110 7.29 1.43 -6.06
C LEU A 110 5.96 0.69 -5.90
N THR A 111 6.09 -0.51 -5.33
CA THR A 111 5.01 -1.46 -5.08
C THR A 111 4.16 -1.03 -3.90
N LEU A 112 2.85 -1.29 -3.90
CA LEU A 112 2.02 -1.04 -2.72
C LEU A 112 2.41 -2.04 -1.60
N PRO A 113 2.76 -1.58 -0.39
CA PRO A 113 3.14 -2.49 0.69
C PRO A 113 1.98 -3.45 1.01
N PHE A 114 2.32 -4.71 1.30
CA PHE A 114 1.42 -5.85 1.58
C PHE A 114 0.57 -6.42 0.43
N ILE A 115 0.24 -5.63 -0.59
CA ILE A 115 -0.74 -6.04 -1.63
C ILE A 115 -0.07 -6.36 -2.97
N SER A 116 1.04 -5.71 -3.29
CA SER A 116 1.73 -5.89 -4.57
C SER A 116 2.45 -7.25 -4.67
N SER A 117 2.47 -7.83 -5.88
CA SER A 117 3.19 -9.07 -6.21
C SER A 117 4.72 -8.92 -6.31
N GLY A 118 5.31 -7.98 -5.59
CA GLY A 118 6.76 -7.80 -5.47
C GLY A 118 7.29 -8.62 -4.31
N GLY A 119 7.76 -9.85 -4.55
CA GLY A 119 8.17 -10.77 -3.49
C GLY A 119 9.23 -10.21 -2.53
N THR A 120 10.21 -9.47 -3.05
CA THR A 120 11.24 -8.81 -2.23
C THR A 120 10.66 -7.67 -1.38
N SER A 121 9.83 -6.80 -1.97
CA SER A 121 9.15 -5.73 -1.23
C SER A 121 8.23 -6.26 -0.14
N LEU A 122 7.53 -7.36 -0.40
CA LEU A 122 6.68 -8.03 0.57
C LEU A 122 7.52 -8.55 1.75
N LEU A 123 8.61 -9.27 1.47
CA LEU A 123 9.53 -9.77 2.49
C LEU A 123 10.13 -8.63 3.33
N SER A 124 10.59 -7.55 2.70
CA SER A 124 11.11 -6.37 3.41
C SER A 124 10.07 -5.72 4.31
N THR A 125 8.83 -5.61 3.84
CA THR A 125 7.73 -5.03 4.63
C THR A 125 7.37 -5.93 5.81
N MET A 126 7.29 -7.26 5.60
CA MET A 126 7.03 -8.22 6.67
C MET A 126 8.17 -8.25 7.70
N ALA A 127 9.42 -8.17 7.26
CA ALA A 127 10.57 -8.07 8.16
C ALA A 127 10.51 -6.77 8.99
N GLY A 128 10.19 -5.63 8.37
CA GLY A 128 10.01 -4.36 9.07
C GLY A 128 8.91 -4.42 10.14
N VAL A 129 7.76 -5.00 9.82
CA VAL A 129 6.68 -5.24 10.80
C VAL A 129 7.14 -6.18 11.91
N GLY A 130 7.87 -7.24 11.58
CA GLY A 130 8.44 -8.18 12.56
C GLY A 130 9.38 -7.49 13.55
N LEU A 131 10.22 -6.57 13.08
CA LEU A 131 11.08 -5.75 13.94
C LEU A 131 10.24 -4.84 14.86
N ALA A 132 9.24 -4.14 14.32
CA ALA A 132 8.35 -3.31 15.11
C ALA A 132 7.60 -4.13 16.19
N GLN A 133 7.13 -5.33 15.84
CA GLN A 133 6.48 -6.24 16.79
C GLN A 133 7.44 -6.76 17.85
N SER A 134 8.69 -7.07 17.50
CA SER A 134 9.73 -7.50 18.45
C SER A 134 9.98 -6.43 19.53
N VAL A 135 10.04 -5.16 19.14
CA VAL A 135 10.16 -4.04 20.09
C VAL A 135 8.94 -3.95 21.01
N ILE A 136 7.73 -4.03 20.45
CA ILE A 136 6.47 -3.98 21.22
C ILE A 136 6.35 -5.19 22.17
N ALA A 137 6.78 -6.38 21.75
CA ALA A 137 6.72 -7.60 22.54
C ALA A 137 7.77 -7.60 23.67
N ARG A 138 8.99 -7.13 23.40
CA ARG A 138 10.07 -7.02 24.39
C ARG A 138 9.67 -6.10 25.55
N ARG A 139 8.91 -5.04 25.27
CA ARG A 139 8.32 -4.18 26.31
C ARG A 139 7.42 -4.93 27.29
N ARG A 140 6.67 -5.97 26.87
CA ARG A 140 5.78 -6.72 27.77
C ARG A 140 6.54 -7.65 28.72
N ARG A 141 7.81 -7.94 28.45
CA ARG A 141 8.64 -8.85 29.27
C ARG A 141 9.48 -8.13 30.32
N ILE A 142 9.61 -6.80 30.23
CA ILE A 142 10.30 -5.94 31.20
C ILE A 142 9.22 -5.34 32.10
#